data_AF-A0A535BDL3-F1
#
_entry.id   AF-A0A535BDL3-F1
#
_cell.length_a   1.000
_cell.length_b   1.000
_cell.length_c   1.000
_cell.angle_alpha   90.00
_cell.angle_beta   90.00
_cell.angle_gamma   90.00
#
_symmetry.space_group_name_H-M   'P 1'
#
loop_
_entity.id
_entity.type
_entity.pdbx_description
1 polymer ?
#
loop_
_entity_poly.entity_id
_entity_poly.type
_entity_poly.pdbx_seq_one_letter_code
_entity_poly.pdbx_strand_id
1 'polypeptide(L)'
;MRPFSNSGWTRLVTFGRLLLSIVIIATCLGVVACGGGGDPEVEQTMRRLVASYNQKDVAGFLSKFTDKAVQEQYGVPREQATASIEKSIGDPPIEVRRLSNTQVSGSTATIDFEHTSGKVVVLEQVTMVKEDDQWKIDGFKNQPVEIPGGVTTVTVDATEFAFKLNGDVKDGDIALAVHNQGQQEHEVVVARIAPGVPLENLVTAIAQAGNQAANAPEAVQEIVAFGGYKPGESGNIVFAKTLDPGRYGLFCFFPDVNDPEQTPHALKGMYAEFSVPG
;
A
#
# COMPACT_ATOMS: atom_id res chain seq x y z
N MET A 1 16.58 30.46 9.54
CA MET A 1 15.53 29.67 10.22
C MET A 1 14.20 30.34 9.93
N ARG A 2 13.42 29.78 9.01
CA ARG A 2 12.05 30.22 8.69
C ARG A 2 11.12 29.07 9.09
N PRO A 3 9.93 29.35 9.62
CA PRO A 3 9.08 28.31 10.20
C PRO A 3 8.56 27.39 9.09
N PHE A 4 8.67 26.08 9.31
CA PHE A 4 8.02 25.04 8.50
C PHE A 4 6.51 25.24 8.60
N SER A 5 5.93 25.91 7.60
CA SER A 5 4.49 26.10 7.45
C SER A 5 4.00 25.22 6.31
N ASN A 6 3.03 24.35 6.62
CA ASN A 6 2.10 23.65 5.72
C ASN A 6 2.65 23.24 4.35
N SER A 7 3.25 22.04 4.27
CA SER A 7 3.62 21.43 2.99
C SER A 7 3.17 19.96 2.89
N GLY A 8 2.07 19.68 2.19
CA GLY A 8 1.92 18.48 1.35
C GLY A 8 2.05 17.05 1.91
N TRP A 9 2.25 16.83 3.21
CA TRP A 9 2.67 15.56 3.84
C TRP A 9 1.81 14.30 3.60
N THR A 10 0.62 14.41 2.98
CA THR A 10 -0.36 13.30 2.94
C THR A 10 -0.50 12.61 1.58
N ARG A 11 0.27 12.98 0.54
CA ARG A 11 -0.15 12.70 -0.85
C ARG A 11 0.57 11.63 -1.64
N LEU A 12 1.53 10.87 -1.09
CA LEU A 12 2.28 9.95 -1.96
C LEU A 12 2.67 8.58 -1.42
N VAL A 13 2.24 8.19 -0.23
CA VAL A 13 2.19 6.77 0.15
C VAL A 13 1.00 6.54 1.09
N THR A 14 -0.21 6.77 0.59
CA THR A 14 -1.45 6.50 1.32
C THR A 14 -2.42 5.79 0.39
N PHE A 15 -2.40 4.46 0.40
CA PHE A 15 -3.63 3.72 0.19
C PHE A 15 -4.52 4.00 1.40
N GLY A 16 -5.56 4.82 1.20
CA GLY A 16 -6.75 4.90 2.04
C GLY A 16 -6.55 5.30 3.50
N ARG A 17 -6.63 6.59 3.80
CA ARG A 17 -7.10 7.05 5.12
C ARG A 17 -8.59 6.71 5.24
N LEU A 18 -8.97 5.81 6.16
CA LEU A 18 -10.26 5.91 6.84
C LEU A 18 -10.18 5.38 8.29
N LEU A 19 -10.64 6.22 9.21
CA LEU A 19 -10.88 5.91 10.63
C LEU A 19 -12.08 4.96 10.74
N LEU A 20 -11.91 3.79 11.34
CA LEU A 20 -13.04 3.05 11.91
C LEU A 20 -12.60 2.29 13.16
N SER A 21 -13.05 2.79 14.31
CA SER A 21 -13.05 2.08 15.58
C SER A 21 -14.12 0.98 15.50
N ILE A 22 -13.74 -0.29 15.60
CA ILE A 22 -14.70 -1.39 15.74
C ILE A 22 -14.76 -1.78 17.22
N VAL A 23 -15.85 -1.39 17.87
CA VAL A 23 -16.36 -2.10 19.05
C VAL A 23 -17.03 -3.36 18.54
N ILE A 24 -16.51 -4.52 18.93
CA ILE A 24 -17.09 -5.83 18.58
C ILE A 24 -18.35 -6.03 19.43
N ILE A 25 -19.52 -5.94 18.81
CA ILE A 25 -20.74 -6.60 19.31
C ILE A 25 -21.07 -7.70 18.31
N ALA A 26 -20.77 -8.94 18.70
CA ALA A 26 -21.15 -10.12 17.97
C ALA A 26 -22.64 -10.37 18.13
N THR A 27 -23.41 -10.18 17.06
CA THR A 27 -24.76 -10.74 16.93
C THR A 27 -24.78 -11.66 15.73
N CYS A 28 -24.76 -12.97 16.03
CA CYS A 28 -24.99 -14.04 15.08
C CYS A 28 -26.41 -13.94 14.52
N LEU A 29 -26.54 -13.60 13.24
CA LEU A 29 -27.74 -13.91 12.45
C LEU A 29 -27.27 -14.52 11.14
N GLY A 30 -27.54 -15.81 11.00
CA GLY A 30 -27.23 -16.59 9.81
C GLY A 30 -28.02 -16.08 8.61
N VAL A 31 -27.32 -15.83 7.51
CA VAL A 31 -27.93 -15.64 6.19
C VAL A 31 -27.51 -16.82 5.33
N VAL A 32 -28.51 -17.49 4.79
CA VAL A 32 -28.42 -18.57 3.83
C VAL A 32 -27.69 -18.06 2.57
N ALA A 33 -26.51 -18.60 2.30
CA ALA A 33 -25.80 -18.37 1.05
C ALA A 33 -26.47 -19.18 -0.07
N CYS A 34 -27.32 -18.52 -0.85
CA CYS A 34 -27.78 -19.00 -2.15
C CYS A 34 -27.33 -18.03 -3.22
N GLY A 35 -26.55 -18.50 -4.20
CA GLY A 35 -26.29 -17.78 -5.45
C GLY A 35 -24.81 -17.61 -5.80
N GLY A 36 -24.16 -18.71 -6.19
CA GLY A 36 -22.93 -18.62 -6.97
C GLY A 36 -23.24 -18.07 -8.37
N GLY A 37 -22.63 -16.95 -8.72
CA GLY A 37 -22.76 -16.33 -10.02
C GLY A 37 -22.21 -14.91 -9.96
N GLY A 38 -20.89 -14.77 -10.12
CA GLY A 38 -20.30 -13.45 -10.34
C GLY A 38 -20.88 -12.84 -11.61
N ASP A 39 -21.13 -11.53 -11.60
CA ASP A 39 -21.45 -10.78 -12.82
C ASP A 39 -20.15 -10.58 -13.61
N PRO A 40 -20.02 -11.15 -14.83
CA PRO A 40 -18.82 -10.97 -15.65
C PRO A 40 -18.49 -9.50 -15.92
N GLU A 41 -19.48 -8.61 -15.87
CA GLU A 41 -19.27 -7.17 -16.04
C GLU A 41 -18.51 -6.54 -14.87
N VAL A 42 -18.65 -7.06 -13.65
CA VAL A 42 -17.88 -6.61 -12.47
C VAL A 42 -16.40 -6.91 -12.68
N GLU A 43 -16.06 -8.15 -13.02
CA GLU A 43 -14.67 -8.53 -13.33
C GLU A 43 -14.13 -7.77 -14.55
N GLN A 44 -14.94 -7.62 -15.60
CA GLN A 44 -14.54 -6.88 -16.79
C GLN A 44 -14.29 -5.40 -16.49
N THR A 45 -15.06 -4.80 -15.58
CA THR A 45 -14.84 -3.42 -15.11
C THR A 45 -13.49 -3.28 -14.43
N MET A 46 -13.10 -4.23 -13.57
CA MET A 46 -11.77 -4.25 -12.95
C MET A 46 -10.64 -4.43 -13.97
N ARG A 47 -10.82 -5.31 -14.97
CA ARG A 47 -9.81 -5.46 -16.03
C ARG A 47 -9.67 -4.19 -16.88
N ARG A 48 -10.77 -3.52 -17.19
CA ARG A 48 -10.77 -2.24 -17.93
C ARG A 48 -10.16 -1.12 -17.10
N LEU A 49 -10.42 -1.06 -15.80
CA LEU A 49 -9.75 -0.13 -14.88
C LEU A 49 -8.23 -0.25 -15.00
N VAL A 50 -7.70 -1.46 -14.85
CA VAL A 50 -6.25 -1.72 -14.90
C VAL A 50 -5.69 -1.44 -16.30
N ALA A 51 -6.43 -1.80 -17.35
CA ALA A 51 -6.03 -1.47 -18.72
C ALA A 51 -5.92 0.05 -18.94
N SER A 52 -6.90 0.84 -18.51
CA SER A 52 -6.86 2.30 -18.62
C SER A 52 -5.71 2.90 -17.79
N TYR A 53 -5.47 2.38 -16.58
CA TYR A 53 -4.33 2.78 -15.76
C TYR A 53 -2.99 2.54 -16.50
N ASN A 54 -2.75 1.32 -16.97
CA ASN A 54 -1.51 0.97 -17.65
C ASN A 54 -1.32 1.69 -19.00
N GLN A 55 -2.42 2.00 -19.69
CA GLN A 55 -2.40 2.76 -20.95
C GLN A 55 -2.31 4.28 -20.75
N LYS A 56 -2.28 4.74 -19.49
CA LYS A 56 -2.31 6.17 -19.13
C LYS A 56 -3.56 6.91 -19.64
N ASP A 57 -4.66 6.18 -19.84
CA ASP A 57 -5.95 6.74 -20.21
C ASP A 57 -6.68 7.24 -18.96
N VAL A 58 -6.43 8.50 -18.60
CA VAL A 58 -7.00 9.13 -17.39
C VAL A 58 -8.52 9.20 -17.46
N ALA A 59 -9.10 9.51 -18.62
CA ALA A 59 -10.54 9.58 -18.79
C ALA A 59 -11.18 8.20 -18.65
N GLY A 60 -10.62 7.19 -19.32
CA GLY A 60 -11.05 5.81 -19.21
C GLY A 60 -10.89 5.25 -17.81
N PHE A 61 -9.83 5.63 -17.08
CA PHE A 61 -9.59 5.23 -15.70
C PHE A 61 -10.61 5.88 -14.77
N LEU A 62 -10.72 7.21 -14.77
CA LEU A 62 -11.65 7.93 -13.90
C LEU A 62 -13.11 7.56 -14.17
N SER A 63 -13.49 7.26 -15.41
CA SER A 63 -14.86 6.82 -15.74
C SER A 63 -15.30 5.57 -14.98
N LYS A 64 -14.37 4.79 -14.41
CA LYS A 64 -14.64 3.58 -13.63
C LYS A 64 -14.92 3.86 -12.15
N PHE A 65 -14.78 5.11 -11.68
CA PHE A 65 -15.00 5.47 -10.29
C PHE A 65 -16.25 6.34 -10.13
N THR A 66 -16.92 6.21 -8.98
CA THR A 66 -17.89 7.21 -8.51
C THR A 66 -17.17 8.50 -8.11
N ASP A 67 -17.89 9.64 -8.07
CA ASP A 67 -17.30 10.90 -7.58
C ASP A 67 -16.90 10.81 -6.10
N LYS A 68 -17.68 10.07 -5.31
CA LYS A 68 -17.36 9.72 -3.93
C LYS A 68 -15.99 9.02 -3.84
N ALA A 69 -15.80 7.94 -4.60
CA ALA A 69 -14.55 7.19 -4.55
C ALA A 69 -13.34 8.03 -4.99
N VAL A 70 -13.49 8.88 -6.00
CA VAL A 70 -12.42 9.81 -6.40
C VAL A 70 -12.10 10.79 -5.27
N GLN A 71 -13.12 11.38 -4.65
CA GLN A 71 -12.91 12.31 -3.54
C GLN A 71 -12.26 11.64 -2.33
N GLU A 72 -12.69 10.44 -1.96
CA GLU A 72 -12.12 9.67 -0.84
C GLU A 72 -10.67 9.26 -1.13
N GLN A 73 -10.37 8.78 -2.35
CA GLN A 73 -9.04 8.32 -2.73
C GLN A 73 -8.02 9.46 -2.86
N TYR A 74 -8.41 10.59 -3.47
CA TYR A 74 -7.48 11.68 -3.80
C TYR A 74 -7.60 12.90 -2.87
N GLY A 75 -8.59 12.91 -1.99
CA GLY A 75 -8.88 14.02 -1.07
C GLY A 75 -9.35 15.30 -1.77
N VAL A 76 -9.66 15.24 -3.07
CA VAL A 76 -10.11 16.38 -3.88
C VAL A 76 -11.19 15.95 -4.88
N PRO A 77 -12.04 16.88 -5.35
CA PRO A 77 -13.01 16.61 -6.40
C PRO A 77 -12.33 16.09 -7.69
N ARG A 78 -13.09 15.35 -8.50
CA ARG A 78 -12.60 14.69 -9.73
C ARG A 78 -11.80 15.62 -10.65
N GLU A 79 -12.32 16.82 -10.92
CA GLU A 79 -11.65 17.80 -11.76
C GLU A 79 -10.21 18.11 -11.30
N GLN A 80 -10.00 18.23 -9.99
CA GLN A 80 -8.69 18.50 -9.40
C GLN A 80 -7.83 17.23 -9.31
N ALA A 81 -8.46 16.06 -9.14
CA ALA A 81 -7.78 14.77 -9.12
C ALA A 81 -7.14 14.46 -10.49
N THR A 82 -7.82 14.77 -11.60
CA THR A 82 -7.36 14.51 -12.97
C THR A 82 -5.92 14.98 -13.20
N ALA A 83 -5.61 16.25 -12.90
CA ALA A 83 -4.27 16.82 -13.10
C ALA A 83 -3.20 16.17 -12.21
N SER A 84 -3.58 15.57 -11.09
CA SER A 84 -2.66 14.83 -10.22
C SER A 84 -2.43 13.41 -10.76
N ILE A 85 -3.49 12.75 -11.22
CA ILE A 85 -3.45 11.40 -11.79
C ILE A 85 -2.65 11.37 -13.10
N GLU A 86 -2.80 12.39 -13.96
CA GLU A 86 -2.04 12.53 -15.21
C GLU A 86 -0.52 12.44 -15.03
N LYS A 87 -0.01 12.84 -13.85
CA LYS A 87 1.43 12.85 -13.57
C LYS A 87 2.00 11.49 -13.20
N SER A 88 1.18 10.53 -12.75
CA SER A 88 1.65 9.27 -12.17
C SER A 88 0.92 8.02 -12.67
N ILE A 89 -0.15 8.16 -13.46
CA ILE A 89 -0.90 7.02 -13.98
C ILE A 89 0.00 6.08 -14.82
N GLY A 90 -0.14 4.78 -14.60
CA GLY A 90 0.57 3.74 -15.32
C GLY A 90 2.03 3.51 -14.89
N ASP A 91 2.50 4.14 -13.82
CA ASP A 91 3.86 3.94 -13.31
C ASP A 91 3.89 3.87 -11.76
N PRO A 92 4.22 2.71 -11.17
CA PRO A 92 4.51 1.43 -11.83
C PRO A 92 3.26 0.82 -12.47
N PRO A 93 3.40 -0.05 -13.49
CA PRO A 93 2.25 -0.76 -14.06
C PRO A 93 1.62 -1.73 -13.04
N ILE A 94 0.32 -1.90 -13.15
CA ILE A 94 -0.46 -2.84 -12.33
C ILE A 94 -0.63 -4.15 -13.10
N GLU A 95 -0.22 -5.27 -12.50
CA GLU A 95 -0.51 -6.61 -13.01
C GLU A 95 -1.68 -7.22 -12.22
N VAL A 96 -2.74 -7.63 -12.91
CA VAL A 96 -3.84 -8.39 -12.28
C VAL A 96 -3.35 -9.81 -12.03
N ARG A 97 -3.25 -10.21 -10.76
CA ARG A 97 -2.89 -11.57 -10.38
C ARG A 97 -4.13 -12.45 -10.29
N ARG A 98 -5.14 -11.99 -9.55
CA ARG A 98 -6.38 -12.73 -9.32
C ARG A 98 -7.55 -11.79 -9.07
N LEU A 99 -8.68 -12.13 -9.67
CA LEU A 99 -9.99 -11.60 -9.35
C LEU A 99 -10.80 -12.75 -8.75
N SER A 100 -11.37 -12.56 -7.57
CA SER A 100 -12.06 -13.62 -6.85
C SER A 100 -13.15 -13.08 -5.93
N ASN A 101 -13.95 -14.00 -5.36
CA ASN A 101 -14.96 -13.69 -4.35
C ASN A 101 -15.95 -12.60 -4.78
N THR A 102 -16.30 -12.54 -6.07
CA THR A 102 -17.29 -11.60 -6.58
C THR A 102 -18.66 -11.89 -6.01
N GLN A 103 -19.27 -10.89 -5.38
CA GLN A 103 -20.62 -10.95 -4.83
C GLN A 103 -21.42 -9.78 -5.37
N VAL A 104 -22.64 -10.05 -5.83
CA VAL A 104 -23.53 -9.04 -6.41
C VAL A 104 -24.86 -9.04 -5.65
N SER A 105 -25.33 -7.86 -5.28
CA SER A 105 -26.60 -7.67 -4.58
C SER A 105 -27.34 -6.47 -5.17
N GLY A 106 -28.17 -6.72 -6.19
CA GLY A 106 -28.91 -5.66 -6.87
C GLY A 106 -27.96 -4.71 -7.59
N SER A 107 -27.91 -3.45 -7.15
CA SER A 107 -27.05 -2.40 -7.73
C SER A 107 -25.73 -2.21 -6.99
N THR A 108 -25.33 -3.14 -6.12
CA THR A 108 -24.02 -3.14 -5.45
C THR A 108 -23.28 -4.44 -5.68
N ALA A 109 -21.95 -4.38 -5.62
CA ALA A 109 -21.09 -5.55 -5.73
C ALA A 109 -19.81 -5.40 -4.90
N THR A 110 -19.22 -6.53 -4.54
CA THR A 110 -17.85 -6.61 -4.03
C THR A 110 -17.02 -7.59 -4.86
N ILE A 111 -15.72 -7.34 -4.96
CA ILE A 111 -14.77 -8.24 -5.61
C ILE A 111 -13.41 -8.12 -4.93
N ASP A 112 -12.75 -9.25 -4.69
CA ASP A 112 -11.38 -9.26 -4.21
C ASP A 112 -10.43 -9.13 -5.41
N PHE A 113 -9.53 -8.15 -5.32
CA PHE A 113 -8.60 -7.75 -6.36
C PHE A 113 -7.16 -7.93 -5.88
N GLU A 114 -6.56 -9.06 -6.25
CA GLU A 114 -5.14 -9.33 -6.03
C GLU A 114 -4.34 -8.82 -7.23
N HIS A 115 -3.38 -7.94 -6.98
CA HIS A 115 -2.59 -7.31 -8.02
C HIS A 115 -1.16 -7.00 -7.55
N THR A 116 -0.32 -6.54 -8.46
CA THR A 116 0.99 -5.99 -8.09
C THR A 116 0.96 -4.47 -8.03
N SER A 117 1.56 -3.93 -6.98
CA SER A 117 1.95 -2.52 -6.92
C SER A 117 3.47 -2.47 -6.78
N GLY A 118 4.16 -2.07 -7.86
CA GLY A 118 5.60 -2.25 -7.96
C GLY A 118 5.99 -3.74 -7.86
N LYS A 119 6.78 -4.10 -6.84
CA LYS A 119 7.24 -5.48 -6.63
C LYS A 119 6.53 -6.24 -5.52
N VAL A 120 5.43 -5.73 -4.97
CA VAL A 120 4.65 -6.45 -3.96
C VAL A 120 3.27 -6.81 -4.44
N VAL A 121 2.77 -7.91 -3.88
CA VAL A 121 1.38 -8.33 -4.00
C VAL A 121 0.54 -7.49 -3.06
N VAL A 122 -0.56 -6.97 -3.58
CA VAL A 122 -1.59 -6.22 -2.86
C VAL A 122 -2.91 -6.97 -3.04
N LEU A 123 -3.69 -7.07 -1.96
CA LEU A 123 -5.05 -7.58 -2.00
C LEU A 123 -6.00 -6.52 -1.47
N GLU A 124 -6.98 -6.15 -2.26
CA GLU A 124 -8.03 -5.22 -1.86
C GLU A 124 -9.40 -5.82 -2.12
N GLN A 125 -10.35 -5.61 -1.21
CA GLN A 125 -11.76 -5.77 -1.51
C GLN A 125 -12.28 -4.47 -2.11
N VAL A 126 -12.70 -4.54 -3.36
CA VAL A 126 -13.28 -3.42 -4.10
C VAL A 126 -14.79 -3.44 -3.89
N THR A 127 -15.35 -2.31 -3.47
CA THR A 127 -16.80 -2.10 -3.44
C THR A 127 -17.22 -1.36 -4.70
N MET A 128 -18.32 -1.77 -5.30
CA MET A 128 -18.83 -1.21 -6.54
C MET A 128 -20.34 -0.93 -6.43
N VAL A 129 -20.79 0.08 -7.17
CA VAL A 129 -22.20 0.44 -7.32
C VAL A 129 -22.53 0.59 -8.80
N LYS A 130 -23.81 0.41 -9.16
CA LYS A 130 -24.30 0.63 -10.52
C LYS A 130 -24.80 2.07 -10.67
N GLU A 131 -24.18 2.84 -11.56
CA GLU A 131 -24.62 4.18 -11.98
C GLU A 131 -24.86 4.17 -13.49
N ASP A 132 -26.05 4.60 -13.94
CA ASP A 132 -26.43 4.62 -15.36
C ASP A 132 -26.20 3.27 -16.08
N ASP A 133 -26.60 2.17 -15.42
CA ASP A 133 -26.38 0.79 -15.85
C ASP A 133 -24.91 0.37 -16.03
N GLN A 134 -23.96 1.12 -15.46
CA GLN A 134 -22.53 0.80 -15.47
C GLN A 134 -22.01 0.56 -14.05
N TRP A 135 -21.24 -0.50 -13.87
CA TRP A 135 -20.50 -0.73 -12.63
C TRP A 135 -19.40 0.32 -12.47
N LYS A 136 -19.38 0.98 -11.31
CA LYS A 136 -18.34 1.91 -10.90
C LYS A 136 -17.82 1.53 -9.52
N ILE A 137 -16.52 1.73 -9.35
CA ILE A 137 -15.80 1.56 -8.11
C ILE A 137 -16.23 2.65 -7.15
N ASP A 138 -16.70 2.24 -5.98
CA ASP A 138 -17.17 3.11 -4.91
C ASP A 138 -16.25 3.12 -3.68
N GLY A 139 -15.28 2.21 -3.63
CA GLY A 139 -14.25 2.20 -2.60
C GLY A 139 -13.33 0.99 -2.64
N PHE A 140 -12.24 1.06 -1.89
CA PHE A 140 -11.28 -0.01 -1.68
C PHE A 140 -11.12 -0.25 -0.18
N LYS A 141 -10.89 -1.51 0.17
CA LYS A 141 -10.48 -1.90 1.52
C LYS A 141 -9.32 -2.88 1.41
N ASN A 142 -8.15 -2.50 1.94
CA ASN A 142 -7.01 -3.40 2.04
C ASN A 142 -7.39 -4.68 2.80
N GLN A 143 -6.91 -5.80 2.30
CA GLN A 143 -7.03 -7.11 2.92
C GLN A 143 -5.63 -7.65 3.21
N PRO A 144 -5.47 -8.50 4.23
CA PRO A 144 -4.22 -9.20 4.46
C PRO A 144 -3.86 -10.06 3.24
N VAL A 145 -2.60 -9.98 2.81
CA VAL A 145 -2.05 -10.91 1.83
C VAL A 145 -1.51 -12.12 2.59
N GLU A 146 -1.92 -13.32 2.20
CA GLU A 146 -1.39 -14.55 2.78
C GLU A 146 0.03 -14.82 2.27
N ILE A 147 0.94 -15.22 3.18
CA ILE A 147 2.29 -15.63 2.79
C ILE A 147 2.19 -17.00 2.08
N PRO A 148 2.66 -17.12 0.83
CA PRO A 148 2.62 -18.39 0.13
C PRO A 148 3.43 -19.47 0.85
N GLY A 149 2.95 -20.72 0.82
CA GLY A 149 3.69 -21.85 1.38
C GLY A 149 5.04 -22.05 0.68
N GLY A 150 6.10 -22.29 1.46
CA GLY A 150 7.47 -22.45 0.95
C GLY A 150 8.31 -21.17 0.97
N VAL A 151 7.68 -20.01 1.10
CA VAL A 151 8.36 -18.72 1.27
C VAL A 151 8.91 -18.60 2.70
N THR A 152 10.14 -18.11 2.83
CA THR A 152 10.75 -17.88 4.14
C THR A 152 10.19 -16.61 4.78
N THR A 153 9.54 -16.73 5.93
CA THR A 153 9.00 -15.57 6.66
C THR A 153 10.08 -14.93 7.53
N VAL A 154 10.27 -13.62 7.36
CA VAL A 154 11.02 -12.75 8.28
C VAL A 154 10.01 -11.92 9.06
N THR A 155 10.00 -12.06 10.39
CA THR A 155 9.15 -11.22 11.25
C THR A 155 9.77 -9.85 11.41
N VAL A 156 8.96 -8.79 11.33
CA VAL A 156 9.35 -7.40 11.57
C VAL A 156 8.50 -6.86 12.71
N ASP A 157 9.07 -6.79 13.90
CA ASP A 157 8.44 -6.11 15.04
C ASP A 157 8.77 -4.61 14.97
N ALA A 158 7.74 -3.79 14.83
CA ALA A 158 7.84 -2.34 14.91
C ALA A 158 7.49 -1.87 16.32
N THR A 159 8.37 -1.06 16.91
CA THR A 159 8.13 -0.32 18.16
C THR A 159 8.51 1.14 17.92
N GLU A 160 8.33 1.99 18.93
CA GLU A 160 8.73 3.40 18.85
C GLU A 160 10.16 3.54 18.34
N PHE A 161 10.23 4.07 17.12
CA PHE A 161 11.46 4.44 16.43
C PHE A 161 12.44 3.28 16.16
N ALA A 162 11.98 2.03 16.14
CA ALA A 162 12.83 0.88 15.88
C ALA A 162 12.12 -0.25 15.14
N PHE A 163 12.91 -1.01 14.35
CA PHE A 163 12.51 -2.31 13.82
C PHE A 163 13.39 -3.40 14.41
N LYS A 164 12.78 -4.53 14.75
CA LYS A 164 13.48 -5.77 15.06
C LYS A 164 13.09 -6.84 14.05
N LEU A 165 14.08 -7.36 13.34
CA LEU A 165 13.89 -8.45 12.38
C LEU A 165 14.27 -9.78 13.06
N ASN A 166 13.44 -10.81 12.86
CA ASN A 166 13.79 -12.19 13.22
C ASN A 166 13.47 -13.11 12.04
N GLY A 167 14.42 -13.95 11.66
CA GLY A 167 14.33 -14.83 10.50
C GLY A 167 15.69 -14.99 9.85
N ASP A 168 15.88 -16.10 9.15
CA ASP A 168 17.13 -16.40 8.46
C ASP A 168 16.91 -16.25 6.95
N VAL A 169 17.43 -15.17 6.37
CA VAL A 169 17.31 -14.88 4.94
C VAL A 169 18.37 -15.69 4.19
N LYS A 170 17.95 -16.85 3.68
CA LYS A 170 18.84 -17.80 2.97
C LYS A 170 18.92 -17.53 1.47
N ASP A 171 17.87 -16.97 0.92
CA ASP A 171 17.73 -16.59 -0.49
C ASP A 171 16.69 -15.45 -0.59
N GLY A 172 16.32 -15.06 -1.81
CA GLY A 172 15.37 -13.98 -2.06
C GLY A 172 13.90 -14.37 -2.00
N ASP A 173 13.56 -15.64 -1.74
CA ASP A 173 12.18 -16.10 -1.63
C ASP A 173 11.67 -15.92 -0.20
N ILE A 174 11.51 -14.64 0.16
CA ILE A 174 11.09 -14.22 1.49
C ILE A 174 9.76 -13.45 1.46
N ALA A 175 9.13 -13.37 2.62
CA ALA A 175 8.06 -12.42 2.92
C ALA A 175 8.32 -11.77 4.27
N LEU A 176 7.81 -10.56 4.47
CA LEU A 176 7.91 -9.87 5.77
C LEU A 176 6.56 -9.97 6.49
N ALA A 177 6.55 -10.53 7.69
CA ALA A 177 5.39 -10.51 8.59
C ALA A 177 5.56 -9.37 9.59
N VAL A 178 4.82 -8.28 9.41
CA VAL A 178 4.95 -7.05 10.17
C VAL A 178 3.97 -7.03 11.33
N HIS A 179 4.47 -6.67 12.52
CA HIS A 179 3.69 -6.51 13.74
C HIS A 179 3.99 -5.15 14.37
N ASN A 180 2.98 -4.31 14.53
CA ASN A 180 3.14 -3.08 15.31
C ASN A 180 2.89 -3.36 16.80
N GLN A 181 3.97 -3.42 17.56
CA GLN A 181 4.00 -3.61 19.02
C GLN A 181 4.11 -2.28 19.78
N GLY A 182 4.21 -1.15 19.06
CA GLY A 182 4.27 0.20 19.61
C GLY A 182 2.89 0.80 19.88
N GLN A 183 2.91 2.08 20.26
CA GLN A 183 1.79 2.96 20.55
C GLN A 183 1.57 4.02 19.45
N GLN A 184 2.50 4.15 18.49
CA GLN A 184 2.33 4.99 17.30
C GLN A 184 2.04 4.13 16.08
N GLU A 185 1.41 4.74 15.06
CA GLU A 185 1.31 4.13 13.75
C GLU A 185 2.70 4.07 13.10
N HIS A 186 3.03 2.94 12.48
CA HIS A 186 4.31 2.73 11.82
C HIS A 186 4.11 2.22 10.40
N GLU A 187 4.98 2.66 9.50
CA GLU A 187 5.04 2.13 8.13
C GLU A 187 6.30 1.31 7.91
N VAL A 188 6.29 0.43 6.91
CA VAL A 188 7.50 -0.28 6.45
C VAL A 188 7.76 0.03 4.98
N VAL A 189 8.77 0.84 4.74
CA VAL A 189 9.32 1.09 3.42
C VAL A 189 10.52 0.20 3.21
N VAL A 190 10.47 -0.69 2.23
CA VAL A 190 11.58 -1.58 1.85
C VAL A 190 12.31 -0.97 0.66
N ALA A 191 13.63 -0.88 0.73
CA ALA A 191 14.43 -0.40 -0.38
C ALA A 191 15.69 -1.23 -0.62
N ARG A 192 16.03 -1.48 -1.89
CA ARG A 192 17.33 -2.07 -2.25
C ARG A 192 18.40 -0.98 -2.26
N ILE A 193 19.52 -1.25 -1.59
CA ILE A 193 20.56 -0.26 -1.32
C ILE A 193 21.82 -0.60 -2.11
N ALA A 194 22.38 0.41 -2.77
CA ALA A 194 23.66 0.27 -3.46
C ALA A 194 24.79 -0.16 -2.48
N PRO A 195 25.75 -1.00 -2.92
CA PRO A 195 26.87 -1.42 -2.10
C PRO A 195 27.64 -0.22 -1.51
N GLY A 196 28.01 -0.33 -0.23
CA GLY A 196 28.81 0.69 0.46
C GLY A 196 28.07 1.97 0.87
N VAL A 197 26.77 2.09 0.56
CA VAL A 197 25.96 3.24 1.00
C VAL A 197 25.48 3.05 2.44
N PRO A 198 25.76 4.01 3.36
CA PRO A 198 25.24 3.98 4.72
C PRO A 198 23.74 4.35 4.78
N LEU A 199 22.98 3.69 5.66
CA LEU A 199 21.54 3.89 5.80
C LEU A 199 21.20 5.31 6.27
N GLU A 200 21.99 5.87 7.18
CA GLU A 200 21.79 7.19 7.75
C GLU A 200 21.85 8.30 6.69
N ASN A 201 22.69 8.13 5.68
CA ASN A 201 22.78 9.05 4.54
C ASN A 201 21.51 8.98 3.68
N LEU A 202 20.97 7.76 3.48
CA LEU A 202 19.72 7.57 2.75
C LEU A 202 18.54 8.16 3.52
N VAL A 203 18.44 7.92 4.82
CA VAL A 203 17.39 8.49 5.68
C VAL A 203 17.38 10.01 5.57
N THR A 204 18.55 10.64 5.71
CA THR A 204 18.67 12.10 5.63
C THR A 204 18.24 12.61 4.26
N ALA A 205 18.72 11.96 3.20
CA ALA A 205 18.43 12.39 1.83
C ALA A 205 16.96 12.19 1.46
N ILE A 206 16.34 11.06 1.82
CA ILE A 206 14.91 10.78 1.59
C ILE A 206 14.04 11.77 2.37
N ALA A 207 14.37 12.03 3.64
CA ALA A 207 13.66 13.00 4.46
C ALA A 207 13.73 14.42 3.87
N GLN A 208 14.91 14.86 3.41
CA GLN A 208 15.09 16.15 2.73
C GLN A 208 14.34 16.23 1.40
N ALA A 209 14.19 15.09 0.73
CA ALA A 209 13.48 14.95 -0.53
C ALA A 209 11.94 14.86 -0.37
N GLY A 210 11.44 14.99 0.86
CA GLY A 210 10.01 14.98 1.18
C GLY A 210 9.37 13.60 1.21
N ASN A 211 10.18 12.55 1.43
CA ASN A 211 9.72 11.15 1.52
C ASN A 211 9.01 10.66 0.25
N GLN A 212 9.49 11.11 -0.91
CA GLN A 212 8.94 10.77 -2.21
C GLN A 212 9.87 9.81 -2.93
N ALA A 213 9.36 8.66 -3.39
CA ALA A 213 10.15 7.71 -4.17
C ALA A 213 10.76 8.35 -5.43
N ALA A 214 10.02 9.26 -6.08
CA ALA A 214 10.50 10.01 -7.25
C ALA A 214 11.70 10.93 -6.95
N ASN A 215 11.93 11.27 -5.69
CA ASN A 215 13.05 12.11 -5.26
C ASN A 215 14.10 11.31 -4.46
N ALA A 216 14.00 9.98 -4.46
CA ALA A 216 14.96 9.14 -3.76
C ALA A 216 16.37 9.29 -4.38
N PRO A 217 17.44 9.23 -3.58
CA PRO A 217 18.81 9.28 -4.11
C PRO A 217 19.06 8.16 -5.12
N GLU A 218 19.96 8.37 -6.09
CA GLU A 218 20.37 7.34 -7.08
C GLU A 218 20.88 6.05 -6.41
N ALA A 219 21.35 6.16 -5.16
CA ALA A 219 21.74 5.04 -4.32
C ALA A 219 20.59 4.11 -3.87
N VAL A 220 19.34 4.58 -4.00
CA VAL A 220 18.13 3.79 -3.76
C VAL A 220 17.69 3.22 -5.10
N GLN A 221 17.98 1.94 -5.30
CA GLN A 221 17.74 1.29 -6.59
C GLN A 221 16.27 0.90 -6.75
N GLU A 222 15.54 0.82 -5.65
CA GLU A 222 14.17 0.37 -5.63
C GLU A 222 13.49 0.73 -4.32
N ILE A 223 12.23 1.17 -4.36
CA ILE A 223 11.39 1.37 -3.17
C ILE A 223 10.11 0.59 -3.35
N VAL A 224 9.78 -0.21 -2.35
CA VAL A 224 8.42 -0.65 -2.10
C VAL A 224 7.99 -0.11 -0.76
N ALA A 225 7.11 0.87 -0.77
CA ALA A 225 6.47 1.34 0.46
C ALA A 225 5.24 0.49 0.74
N PHE A 226 5.15 -0.10 1.93
CA PHE A 226 4.00 -0.93 2.27
C PHE A 226 3.51 -0.71 3.71
N GLY A 227 2.24 -0.30 3.78
CA GLY A 227 1.37 -0.38 4.95
C GLY A 227 1.60 0.69 6.00
N GLY A 228 0.53 1.33 6.46
CA GLY A 228 0.47 1.97 7.77
C GLY A 228 -0.20 0.99 8.74
N TYR A 229 0.50 0.62 9.80
CA TYR A 229 0.03 -0.32 10.82
C TYR A 229 -0.24 0.46 12.09
N LYS A 230 -1.49 0.47 12.57
CA LYS A 230 -1.84 1.08 13.86
C LYS A 230 -1.34 0.23 15.04
N PRO A 231 -1.32 0.77 16.26
CA PRO A 231 -0.97 -0.01 17.46
C PRO A 231 -1.76 -1.32 17.55
N GLY A 232 -1.03 -2.44 17.63
CA GLY A 232 -1.60 -3.79 17.69
C GLY A 232 -2.03 -4.39 16.35
N GLU A 233 -1.93 -3.66 15.23
CA GLU A 233 -2.19 -4.22 13.90
C GLU A 233 -0.99 -5.01 13.37
N SER A 234 -1.26 -5.88 12.41
CA SER A 234 -0.26 -6.71 11.73
C SER A 234 -0.64 -6.89 10.27
N GLY A 235 0.34 -7.19 9.43
CA GLY A 235 0.12 -7.55 8.04
C GLY A 235 1.38 -8.04 7.36
N ASN A 236 1.23 -8.58 6.16
CA ASN A 236 2.32 -9.21 5.44
C ASN A 236 2.72 -8.37 4.21
N ILE A 237 4.02 -8.33 3.95
CA ILE A 237 4.60 -7.84 2.70
C ILE A 237 5.06 -9.06 1.92
N VAL A 238 4.36 -9.37 0.83
CA VAL A 238 4.68 -10.48 -0.06
C VAL A 238 5.22 -9.91 -1.37
N PHE A 239 6.45 -10.29 -1.72
CA PHE A 239 7.05 -9.86 -2.98
C PHE A 239 6.47 -10.66 -4.15
N ALA A 240 6.15 -9.98 -5.25
CA ALA A 240 5.60 -10.57 -6.45
C ALA A 240 6.63 -11.44 -7.21
N LYS A 241 7.92 -11.23 -6.93
CA LYS A 241 9.07 -11.97 -7.45
C LYS A 241 10.10 -12.13 -6.34
N THR A 242 10.92 -13.17 -6.45
CA THR A 242 12.12 -13.37 -5.62
C THR A 242 12.99 -12.11 -5.64
N LEU A 243 13.47 -11.71 -4.46
CA LEU A 243 14.42 -10.61 -4.33
C LEU A 243 15.78 -10.99 -4.92
N ASP A 244 16.42 -10.05 -5.59
CA ASP A 244 17.80 -10.24 -6.05
C ASP A 244 18.76 -10.27 -4.85
N PRO A 245 19.93 -10.94 -4.97
CA PRO A 245 21.00 -10.80 -4.01
C PRO A 245 21.39 -9.32 -3.76
N GLY A 246 21.59 -8.95 -2.50
CA GLY A 246 21.96 -7.58 -2.15
C GLY A 246 21.55 -7.15 -0.75
N ARG A 247 21.78 -5.87 -0.46
CA ARG A 247 21.41 -5.22 0.80
C ARG A 247 20.06 -4.54 0.66
N TYR A 248 19.20 -4.71 1.65
CA TYR A 248 17.86 -4.14 1.72
C TYR A 248 17.68 -3.41 3.04
N GLY A 249 17.09 -2.21 2.98
CA GLY A 249 16.76 -1.39 4.15
C GLY A 249 15.26 -1.35 4.38
N LEU A 250 14.87 -1.26 5.66
CA LEU A 250 13.52 -0.96 6.12
C LEU A 250 13.54 0.44 6.73
N PHE A 251 12.52 1.25 6.45
CA PHE A 251 12.41 2.63 6.96
C PHE A 251 10.96 2.94 7.36
N CYS A 252 10.78 3.80 8.38
CA CYS A 252 9.50 4.43 8.69
C CYS A 252 9.64 5.95 8.61
N PHE A 253 8.96 6.61 7.67
CA PHE A 253 8.99 8.07 7.52
C PHE A 253 7.74 8.77 8.06
N PHE A 254 6.84 8.02 8.69
CA PHE A 254 5.73 8.62 9.43
C PHE A 254 6.25 9.58 10.52
N PRO A 255 5.57 10.72 10.72
CA PRO A 255 5.97 11.70 11.71
C PRO A 255 5.72 11.18 13.12
N ASP A 256 6.61 11.53 14.06
CA ASP A 256 6.35 11.36 15.48
C ASP A 256 5.21 12.31 15.92
N VAL A 257 4.06 11.74 16.25
CA VAL A 257 2.88 12.52 16.65
C VAL A 257 3.02 13.18 18.03
N ASN A 258 4.00 12.75 18.82
CA ASN A 258 4.32 13.34 20.13
C ASN A 258 5.39 14.43 20.03
N ASP A 259 6.01 14.60 18.86
CA ASP A 259 6.99 15.64 18.59
C ASP A 259 6.30 16.87 17.98
N PRO A 260 6.39 18.06 18.60
CA PRO A 260 5.87 19.29 18.01
C PRO A 260 6.43 19.60 16.61
N GLU A 261 7.66 19.17 16.31
CA GLU A 261 8.30 19.33 15.00
C GLU A 261 7.86 18.26 14.00
N GLN A 262 7.10 17.24 14.44
CA GLN A 262 6.67 16.10 13.63
C GLN A 262 7.84 15.39 12.94
N THR A 263 8.97 15.28 13.64
CA THR A 263 10.17 14.64 13.11
C THR A 263 9.86 13.20 12.65
N PRO A 264 10.16 12.83 11.39
CA PRO A 264 10.03 11.47 10.88
C PRO A 264 10.70 10.42 11.78
N HIS A 265 10.06 9.28 11.98
CA HIS A 265 10.60 8.19 12.81
C HIS A 265 11.98 7.72 12.34
N ALA A 266 12.25 7.68 11.04
CA ALA A 266 13.55 7.29 10.49
C ALA A 266 14.67 8.25 10.94
N LEU A 267 14.40 9.56 11.04
CA LEU A 267 15.36 10.53 11.57
C LEU A 267 15.59 10.38 13.08
N LYS A 268 14.71 9.63 13.77
CA LYS A 268 14.88 9.20 15.17
C LYS A 268 15.54 7.82 15.31
N GLY A 269 15.91 7.18 14.20
CA GLY A 269 16.58 5.88 14.18
C GLY A 269 15.72 4.72 13.68
N MET A 270 14.50 4.96 13.20
CA MET A 270 13.58 3.89 12.75
C MET A 270 13.93 3.36 11.36
N TYR A 271 15.03 2.63 11.31
CA TYR A 271 15.46 1.88 10.15
C TYR A 271 16.20 0.61 10.57
N ALA A 272 16.21 -0.37 9.68
CA ALA A 272 16.98 -1.60 9.84
C ALA A 272 17.42 -2.11 8.46
N GLU A 273 18.28 -3.12 8.42
CA GLU A 273 18.66 -3.78 7.17
C GLU A 273 18.66 -5.29 7.29
N PHE A 274 18.51 -5.94 6.15
CA PHE A 274 18.80 -7.35 5.95
C PHE A 274 19.54 -7.54 4.62
N SER A 275 20.17 -8.69 4.44
CA SER A 275 20.84 -9.05 3.20
C SER A 275 20.22 -10.30 2.60
N VAL A 276 20.08 -10.30 1.28
CA VAL A 276 19.75 -11.49 0.49
C VAL A 276 21.08 -12.05 -0.04
N PRO A 277 21.46 -13.29 0.34
CA PRO A 277 22.66 -13.94 -0.17
C PRO A 277 22.64 -14.12 -1.70
N GLY A 278 23.83 -14.24 -2.29
CA GLY A 278 24.04 -14.51 -3.72
C GLY A 278 24.40 -15.95 -4.01
#